data_AF-A0A8T2ZKQ7-F1
#
_entry.id   AF-A0A8T2ZKQ7-F1
#
_cell.length_a   1.000
_cell.length_b   1.000
_cell.length_c   1.000
_cell.angle_alpha   90.00
_cell.angle_beta   90.00
_cell.angle_gamma   90.00
#
_symmetry.space_group_name_H-M   'P 1'
#
loop_
_entity.id
_entity.type
_entity.pdbx_description
1 polymer ?
#
loop_
_entity_poly.entity_id
_entity_poly.type
_entity_poly.pdbx_seq_one_letter_code
_entity_poly.pdbx_strand_id
1 'polypeptide(L)'
;IPAYLDSQYSISDFATGVCFASAGTGYDNATSNVLNVIPLWKELEYYKDYQNKLRAYVGERKANEIFSEALYLMSLGTNDFLENYYTFPTRRSQFTVRQYEDFLVGLARNFITKLYHLGGRKISLTGVPPMGCLPLERTTNIMGQHDCIQEYNKVAVEFNGKLEGLVSELKRELPELRMLFTRSVYDNVYQIIRSPAAYGKKLHSAFTSEVWFVIK
;
A
#
# COMPACT_ATOMS: atom_id res chain seq x y z
N ILE A 1 -6.32 12.19 8.18
CA ILE A 1 -7.51 11.46 7.68
C ILE A 1 -7.88 10.43 8.75
N PRO A 2 -9.14 10.42 9.24
CA PRO A 2 -9.57 9.55 10.35
C PRO A 2 -9.59 8.07 9.96
N ALA A 3 -9.34 7.20 10.93
CA ALA A 3 -9.43 5.76 10.77
C ALA A 3 -10.89 5.28 10.88
N TYR A 4 -11.32 4.42 9.96
CA TYR A 4 -12.72 4.02 9.86
C TYR A 4 -13.26 3.32 11.12
N LEU A 5 -12.39 2.58 11.82
CA LEU A 5 -12.75 1.84 13.03
C LEU A 5 -12.62 2.67 14.32
N ASP A 6 -12.16 3.92 14.22
CA ASP A 6 -12.05 4.78 15.38
C ASP A 6 -13.43 5.34 15.76
N SER A 7 -13.92 4.93 16.93
CA SER A 7 -15.24 5.27 17.46
C SER A 7 -15.43 6.76 17.79
N GLN A 8 -14.35 7.56 17.79
CA GLN A 8 -14.44 9.00 17.99
C GLN A 8 -14.98 9.74 16.76
N TYR A 9 -14.97 9.10 15.58
CA TYR A 9 -15.42 9.68 14.33
C TYR A 9 -16.75 9.14 13.87
N SER A 10 -17.47 9.97 13.13
CA SER A 10 -18.79 9.67 12.58
C SER A 10 -18.79 9.76 11.06
N ILE A 11 -19.94 9.45 10.45
CA ILE A 11 -20.07 9.51 8.98
C ILE A 11 -19.84 10.92 8.41
N SER A 12 -20.07 11.99 9.19
CA SER A 12 -19.77 13.35 8.74
C SER A 12 -18.27 13.60 8.64
N ASP A 13 -17.46 13.02 9.53
CA ASP A 13 -16.00 13.13 9.48
C ASP A 13 -15.45 12.31 8.31
N PHE A 14 -15.96 11.09 8.13
CA PHE A 14 -15.57 10.23 7.00
C PHE A 14 -16.00 10.80 5.64
N ALA A 15 -17.00 11.68 5.62
CA ALA A 15 -17.41 12.38 4.42
C ALA A 15 -16.39 13.41 3.92
N THR A 16 -15.30 13.72 4.63
CA THR A 16 -14.17 14.52 4.08
C THR A 16 -12.97 13.67 3.69
N GLY A 17 -12.86 12.46 4.24
CA GLY A 17 -11.83 11.47 3.91
C GLY A 17 -11.80 10.37 4.97
N VAL A 18 -11.36 9.18 4.60
CA VAL A 18 -11.37 8.00 5.50
C VAL A 18 -10.20 7.05 5.22
N CYS A 19 -9.64 6.47 6.28
CA CYS A 19 -8.61 5.44 6.23
C CYS A 19 -9.19 4.07 6.53
N PHE A 20 -8.82 3.07 5.72
CA PHE A 20 -9.14 1.67 6.00
C PHE A 20 -7.89 0.83 6.30
N ALA A 21 -6.71 1.43 6.23
CA ALA A 21 -5.44 0.73 6.34
C ALA A 21 -5.21 0.15 7.73
N SER A 22 -4.63 -1.05 7.73
CA SER A 22 -4.08 -1.70 8.91
C SER A 22 -2.58 -1.88 8.75
N ALA A 23 -1.83 -1.41 9.75
CA ALA A 23 -0.40 -1.69 9.84
C ALA A 23 -0.15 -3.21 9.88
N GLY A 24 0.90 -3.66 9.21
CA GLY A 24 1.26 -5.08 9.08
C GLY A 24 0.53 -5.82 7.95
N THR A 25 -0.43 -5.17 7.28
CA THR A 25 -1.16 -5.80 6.17
C THR A 25 -0.34 -5.84 4.89
N GLY A 26 -0.70 -6.74 3.99
CA GLY A 26 -0.10 -6.89 2.67
C GLY A 26 -1.12 -7.27 1.61
N TYR A 27 -0.67 -7.44 0.37
CA TYR A 27 -1.54 -7.99 -0.68
C TYR A 27 -1.90 -9.45 -0.38
N ASP A 28 -0.93 -10.23 0.11
CA ASP A 28 -1.13 -11.63 0.48
C ASP A 28 -1.82 -11.73 1.84
N ASN A 29 -2.95 -12.43 1.89
CA ASN A 29 -3.69 -12.63 3.13
C ASN A 29 -2.87 -13.37 4.19
N ALA A 30 -1.87 -14.18 3.80
CA ALA A 30 -0.97 -14.82 4.73
C ALA A 30 -0.09 -13.81 5.49
N THR A 31 0.20 -12.65 4.91
CA THR A 31 0.97 -11.59 5.56
C THR A 31 0.24 -11.07 6.80
N SER A 32 -1.06 -10.81 6.70
CA SER A 32 -1.86 -10.34 7.84
C SER A 32 -1.99 -11.37 8.96
N ASN A 33 -1.85 -12.67 8.66
CA ASN A 33 -1.87 -13.72 9.67
C ASN A 33 -0.60 -13.76 10.54
N VAL A 34 0.52 -13.22 10.05
CA VAL A 34 1.79 -13.18 10.80
C VAL A 34 1.63 -12.40 12.10
N LEU A 35 1.03 -11.22 12.01
CA LEU A 35 0.83 -10.30 13.14
C LEU A 35 -0.63 -10.28 13.65
N ASN A 36 -1.49 -11.15 13.13
CA ASN A 36 -2.93 -11.20 13.41
C ASN A 36 -3.61 -9.82 13.25
N VAL A 37 -3.31 -9.15 12.14
CA VAL A 37 -3.83 -7.81 11.79
C VAL A 37 -4.97 -7.89 10.78
N ILE A 38 -5.61 -6.77 10.49
CA ILE A 38 -6.74 -6.72 9.56
C ILE A 38 -6.22 -6.97 8.14
N PRO A 39 -6.75 -8.01 7.44
CA PRO A 39 -6.33 -8.30 6.08
C PRO A 39 -6.97 -7.38 5.04
N LEU A 40 -6.31 -7.24 3.89
CA LEU A 40 -6.76 -6.36 2.79
C LEU A 40 -8.20 -6.65 2.32
N TRP A 41 -8.65 -7.90 2.34
CA TRP A 41 -10.04 -8.22 1.99
C TRP A 41 -11.04 -7.64 3.01
N LYS A 42 -10.66 -7.57 4.29
CA LYS A 42 -11.49 -7.02 5.36
C LYS A 42 -11.53 -5.50 5.29
N GLU A 43 -10.42 -4.86 4.91
CA GLU A 43 -10.39 -3.43 4.58
C GLU A 43 -11.38 -3.08 3.45
N LEU A 44 -11.48 -3.95 2.42
CA LEU A 44 -12.48 -3.79 1.36
C LEU A 44 -13.92 -3.96 1.87
N GLU A 45 -14.17 -4.85 2.83
CA GLU A 45 -15.49 -4.98 3.47
C GLU A 45 -15.85 -3.72 4.26
N TYR A 46 -14.91 -3.15 5.00
CA TYR A 46 -15.11 -1.87 5.67
C TYR A 46 -15.37 -0.74 4.69
N TYR A 47 -14.69 -0.72 3.55
CA TYR A 47 -14.98 0.23 2.49
C TYR A 47 -16.43 0.07 1.96
N LYS A 48 -16.91 -1.15 1.72
CA LYS A 48 -18.30 -1.39 1.30
C LYS A 48 -19.32 -0.94 2.37
N ASP A 49 -19.04 -1.21 3.64
CA ASP A 49 -19.87 -0.73 4.76
C ASP A 49 -19.90 0.81 4.80
N TYR A 50 -18.75 1.46 4.63
CA TYR A 50 -18.66 2.92 4.49
C TYR A 50 -19.49 3.42 3.31
N GLN A 51 -19.46 2.77 2.15
CA GLN A 51 -20.26 3.20 1.00
C GLN A 51 -21.76 3.21 1.33
N ASN A 52 -22.24 2.21 2.05
CA ASN A 52 -23.64 2.13 2.49
C ASN A 52 -23.98 3.25 3.48
N LYS A 53 -23.14 3.47 4.49
CA LYS A 53 -23.34 4.56 5.47
C LYS A 53 -23.32 5.93 4.80
N LEU A 54 -22.41 6.14 3.85
CA LEU A 54 -22.31 7.41 3.16
C LEU A 54 -23.52 7.66 2.25
N ARG A 55 -24.00 6.64 1.53
CA ARG A 55 -25.26 6.72 0.76
C ARG A 55 -26.45 7.10 1.64
N ALA A 56 -26.56 6.50 2.82
CA ALA A 56 -27.61 6.86 3.77
C ALA A 56 -27.48 8.31 4.29
N TYR A 57 -26.26 8.82 4.42
CA TYR A 57 -25.98 10.15 4.95
C TYR A 57 -26.16 11.28 3.92
N VAL A 58 -25.63 11.13 2.70
CA VAL A 58 -25.66 12.21 1.67
C VAL A 58 -26.59 11.93 0.48
N GLY A 59 -27.20 10.75 0.44
CA GLY A 59 -28.02 10.27 -0.68
C GLY A 59 -27.21 9.60 -1.79
N GLU A 60 -27.85 8.69 -2.53
CA GLU A 60 -27.23 7.84 -3.56
C GLU A 60 -26.45 8.62 -4.62
N ARG A 61 -27.09 9.62 -5.25
CA ARG A 61 -26.46 10.41 -6.31
C ARG A 61 -25.18 11.09 -5.82
N LYS A 62 -25.24 11.73 -4.66
CA LYS A 62 -24.10 12.47 -4.10
C LYS A 62 -22.99 11.52 -3.66
N ALA A 63 -23.34 10.39 -3.07
CA ALA A 63 -22.37 9.37 -2.69
C ALA A 63 -21.63 8.78 -3.91
N ASN A 64 -22.34 8.51 -5.01
CA ASN A 64 -21.72 8.00 -6.23
C ASN A 64 -20.79 9.04 -6.90
N GLU A 65 -21.17 10.33 -6.93
CA GLU A 65 -20.26 11.42 -7.34
C GLU A 65 -19.00 11.46 -6.47
N ILE A 66 -19.16 11.30 -5.17
CA ILE A 66 -18.06 11.23 -4.22
C ILE A 66 -17.12 10.06 -4.55
N PHE A 67 -17.64 8.86 -4.78
CA PHE A 67 -16.80 7.68 -5.01
C PHE A 67 -16.03 7.79 -6.33
N SER A 68 -16.62 8.39 -7.37
CA SER A 68 -15.94 8.61 -8.65
C SER A 68 -14.90 9.71 -8.57
N GLU A 69 -15.15 10.78 -7.80
CA GLU A 69 -14.26 11.92 -7.73
C GLU A 69 -13.15 11.79 -6.69
N ALA A 70 -13.31 10.92 -5.69
CA ALA A 70 -12.30 10.68 -4.67
C ALA A 70 -11.01 10.05 -5.23
N LEU A 71 -9.90 10.41 -4.61
CA LEU A 71 -8.58 9.84 -4.80
C LEU A 71 -8.34 8.69 -3.81
N TYR A 72 -8.02 7.52 -4.33
CA TYR A 72 -7.69 6.32 -3.58
C TYR A 72 -6.17 6.14 -3.59
N LEU A 73 -5.51 6.26 -2.43
CA LEU A 73 -4.04 6.25 -2.32
C LEU A 73 -3.52 4.93 -1.77
N MET A 74 -3.00 3.99 -2.57
CA MET A 74 -2.55 2.65 -2.13
C MET A 74 -1.07 2.59 -1.85
N SER A 75 -0.68 2.03 -0.71
CA SER A 75 0.70 1.71 -0.34
C SER A 75 0.71 0.40 0.45
N LEU A 76 1.12 -0.66 -0.25
CA LEU A 76 1.09 -2.06 0.18
C LEU A 76 2.29 -2.78 -0.46
N GLY A 77 2.70 -3.92 0.10
CA GLY A 77 3.75 -4.77 -0.50
C GLY A 77 4.98 -4.94 0.40
N THR A 78 5.34 -3.94 1.21
CA THR A 78 6.54 -4.01 2.05
C THR A 78 6.52 -5.19 3.01
N ASN A 79 5.41 -5.38 3.73
CA ASN A 79 5.25 -6.50 4.67
C ASN A 79 5.19 -7.86 4.00
N ASP A 80 4.66 -7.94 2.78
CA ASP A 80 4.64 -9.20 2.04
C ASP A 80 6.07 -9.74 1.87
N PHE A 81 7.04 -8.85 1.64
CA PHE A 81 8.45 -9.23 1.57
C PHE A 81 9.09 -9.38 2.95
N LEU A 82 9.04 -8.34 3.80
CA LEU A 82 9.81 -8.31 5.04
C LEU A 82 9.20 -9.19 6.12
N GLU A 83 7.92 -9.01 6.42
CA GLU A 83 7.25 -9.70 7.53
C GLU A 83 6.80 -11.13 7.16
N ASN A 84 6.63 -11.43 5.87
CA ASN A 84 6.17 -12.74 5.41
C ASN A 84 7.24 -13.53 4.64
N TYR A 85 7.64 -13.08 3.44
CA TYR A 85 8.54 -13.84 2.56
C TYR A 85 9.92 -14.10 3.19
N TYR A 86 10.60 -13.05 3.66
CA TYR A 86 11.97 -13.16 4.16
C TYR A 86 12.06 -13.59 5.62
N THR A 87 11.08 -13.22 6.46
CA THR A 87 11.07 -13.61 7.87
C THR A 87 10.72 -15.09 8.04
N PHE A 88 9.74 -15.63 7.32
CA PHE A 88 9.29 -17.01 7.51
C PHE A 88 9.68 -17.93 6.33
N PRO A 89 9.93 -19.22 6.56
CA PRO A 89 10.29 -20.15 5.49
C PRO A 89 9.08 -20.56 4.63
N THR A 90 7.85 -20.42 5.15
CA THR A 90 6.63 -20.96 4.53
C THR A 90 6.35 -20.41 3.13
N ARG A 91 6.53 -19.10 2.91
CA ARG A 91 6.35 -18.53 1.56
C ARG A 91 7.54 -18.77 0.65
N ARG A 92 8.77 -18.73 1.18
CA ARG A 92 10.00 -19.06 0.44
C ARG A 92 10.06 -20.51 -0.05
N SER A 93 9.41 -21.45 0.65
CA SER A 93 9.32 -22.85 0.20
C SER A 93 8.29 -23.07 -0.91
N GLN A 94 7.36 -22.13 -1.09
CA GLN A 94 6.30 -22.20 -2.09
C GLN A 94 6.64 -21.39 -3.36
N PHE A 95 7.40 -20.32 -3.21
CA PHE A 95 7.69 -19.37 -4.29
C PHE A 95 9.16 -18.96 -4.31
N THR A 96 9.75 -18.93 -5.51
CA THR A 96 10.90 -18.05 -5.76
C THR A 96 10.47 -16.59 -5.63
N VAL A 97 11.40 -15.67 -5.37
CA VAL A 97 11.04 -14.26 -5.12
C VAL A 97 10.31 -13.65 -6.33
N ARG A 98 10.74 -14.01 -7.54
CA ARG A 98 10.10 -13.58 -8.79
C ARG A 98 8.66 -14.09 -8.92
N GLN A 99 8.41 -15.35 -8.57
CA GLN A 99 7.06 -15.92 -8.56
C GLN A 99 6.19 -15.24 -7.50
N TYR A 100 6.77 -14.89 -6.35
CA TYR A 100 6.04 -14.20 -5.30
C TYR A 100 5.67 -12.78 -5.72
N GLU A 101 6.58 -12.03 -6.35
CA GLU A 101 6.27 -10.73 -6.97
C GLU A 101 5.10 -10.83 -7.97
N ASP A 102 5.13 -11.82 -8.87
CA ASP A 102 4.06 -12.02 -9.87
C ASP A 102 2.71 -12.35 -9.19
N PHE A 103 2.76 -13.16 -8.13
CA PHE A 103 1.60 -13.47 -7.30
C PHE A 103 1.02 -12.20 -6.63
N LEU A 104 1.84 -11.37 -6.01
CA LEU A 104 1.41 -10.11 -5.39
C LEU A 104 0.85 -9.11 -6.43
N VAL A 105 1.45 -9.02 -7.62
CA VAL A 105 0.92 -8.19 -8.72
C VAL A 105 -0.47 -8.68 -9.15
N GLY A 106 -0.70 -9.99 -9.21
CA GLY A 106 -2.03 -10.55 -9.47
C GLY A 106 -3.06 -10.18 -8.39
N LEU A 107 -2.66 -10.19 -7.11
CA LEU A 107 -3.52 -9.76 -6.02
C LEU A 107 -3.81 -8.25 -6.05
N ALA A 108 -2.80 -7.43 -6.35
CA ALA A 108 -2.95 -5.99 -6.54
C ALA A 108 -3.94 -5.67 -7.68
N ARG A 109 -3.79 -6.35 -8.83
CA ARG A 109 -4.71 -6.27 -9.98
C ARG A 109 -6.15 -6.56 -9.53
N ASN A 110 -6.36 -7.69 -8.85
CA ASN A 110 -7.68 -8.09 -8.39
C ASN A 110 -8.31 -7.07 -7.43
N PHE A 111 -7.53 -6.51 -6.52
CA PHE A 111 -8.02 -5.50 -5.58
C PHE A 111 -8.39 -4.19 -6.28
N ILE A 112 -7.53 -3.69 -7.17
CA ILE A 112 -7.78 -2.46 -7.94
C ILE A 112 -9.03 -2.61 -8.82
N THR A 113 -9.19 -3.75 -9.49
CA THR A 113 -10.39 -4.05 -10.28
C THR A 113 -11.65 -4.06 -9.42
N LYS A 114 -11.60 -4.60 -8.19
CA LYS A 114 -12.72 -4.53 -7.25
C LYS A 114 -13.05 -3.09 -6.86
N LEU A 115 -12.05 -2.25 -6.55
CA LEU A 115 -12.27 -0.83 -6.25
C LEU A 115 -12.91 -0.10 -7.43
N TYR A 116 -12.45 -0.38 -8.65
CA TYR A 116 -13.03 0.17 -9.87
C TYR A 116 -14.52 -0.20 -10.01
N HIS A 117 -14.87 -1.47 -9.79
CA HIS A 117 -16.28 -1.91 -9.82
C HIS A 117 -17.13 -1.33 -8.68
N LEU A 118 -16.51 -0.90 -7.58
CA LEU A 118 -17.17 -0.18 -6.50
C LEU A 118 -17.28 1.33 -6.76
N GLY A 119 -16.90 1.81 -7.95
CA GLY A 119 -17.06 3.21 -8.36
C GLY A 119 -15.78 4.05 -8.27
N GLY A 120 -14.67 3.48 -7.81
CA GLY A 120 -13.39 4.18 -7.79
C GLY A 120 -12.89 4.50 -9.20
N ARG A 121 -12.46 5.76 -9.44
CA ARG A 121 -11.92 6.18 -10.75
C ARG A 121 -10.54 6.81 -10.68
N LYS A 122 -10.10 7.34 -9.54
CA LYS A 122 -8.78 7.99 -9.41
C LYS A 122 -7.94 7.23 -8.38
N ILE A 123 -6.97 6.45 -8.83
CA ILE A 123 -6.17 5.59 -7.96
C ILE A 123 -4.68 5.96 -8.07
N SER A 124 -4.04 6.29 -6.97
CA SER A 124 -2.58 6.36 -6.89
C SER A 124 -2.07 5.08 -6.26
N LEU A 125 -1.22 4.34 -6.99
CA LEU A 125 -0.54 3.17 -6.48
C LEU A 125 0.91 3.54 -6.16
N THR A 126 1.28 3.45 -4.90
CA THR A 126 2.61 3.78 -4.40
C THR A 126 3.49 2.54 -4.44
N GLY A 127 4.68 2.67 -5.00
CA GLY A 127 5.68 1.61 -4.98
C GLY A 127 6.22 1.35 -3.56
N VAL A 128 6.85 0.20 -3.38
CA VAL A 128 7.56 -0.11 -2.14
C VAL A 128 8.82 0.76 -2.01
N PRO A 129 9.21 1.19 -0.79
CA PRO A 129 10.40 2.00 -0.55
C PRO A 129 11.69 1.17 -0.75
N PRO A 130 12.90 1.75 -0.59
CA PRO A 130 14.12 0.98 -0.43
C PRO A 130 14.08 0.15 0.86
N MET A 131 13.40 -1.00 0.81
CA MET A 131 13.06 -1.84 1.97
C MET A 131 14.30 -2.29 2.75
N GLY A 132 15.39 -2.59 2.05
CA GLY A 132 16.65 -2.98 2.70
C GLY A 132 17.32 -1.86 3.48
N CYS A 133 16.89 -0.61 3.29
CA CYS A 133 17.35 0.54 4.07
C CYS A 133 16.42 0.90 5.24
N LEU A 134 15.35 0.14 5.48
CA LEU A 134 14.47 0.39 6.62
C LEU A 134 15.22 0.18 7.95
N PRO A 135 14.82 0.88 9.02
CA PRO A 135 15.58 0.90 10.27
C PRO A 135 15.82 -0.48 10.85
N LEU A 136 14.79 -1.33 10.89
CA LEU A 136 14.88 -2.69 11.43
C LEU A 136 15.89 -3.52 10.64
N GLU A 137 15.79 -3.53 9.31
CA GLU A 137 16.69 -4.27 8.42
C GLU A 137 18.15 -3.82 8.55
N ARG A 138 18.39 -2.52 8.70
CA ARG A 138 19.74 -2.01 8.92
C ARG A 138 20.27 -2.37 10.31
N THR A 139 19.44 -2.26 11.35
CA THR A 139 19.84 -2.61 12.71
C THR A 139 20.20 -4.09 12.83
N THR A 140 19.46 -4.99 12.16
CA THR A 140 19.70 -6.43 12.19
C THR A 140 20.79 -6.89 11.23
N ASN A 141 21.17 -6.08 10.23
CA ASN A 141 22.26 -6.36 9.30
C ASN A 141 23.67 -6.13 9.92
N ILE A 142 23.96 -6.85 11.01
CA ILE A 142 25.23 -6.74 11.76
C ILE A 142 26.42 -7.12 10.87
N MET A 143 26.30 -8.18 10.08
CA MET A 143 27.37 -8.63 9.17
C MET A 143 27.61 -7.65 8.02
N GLY A 144 26.57 -6.95 7.55
CA GLY A 144 26.67 -5.89 6.56
C GLY A 144 26.93 -4.50 7.16
N GLN A 145 27.48 -4.41 8.38
CA GLN A 145 27.89 -3.16 9.03
C GLN A 145 26.75 -2.13 9.18
N HIS A 146 25.52 -2.60 9.39
CA HIS A 146 24.33 -1.76 9.46
C HIS A 146 24.04 -0.91 8.20
N ASP A 147 24.59 -1.33 7.06
CA ASP A 147 24.26 -0.78 5.75
C ASP A 147 22.95 -1.39 5.21
N CYS A 148 22.43 -0.82 4.13
CA CYS A 148 21.25 -1.34 3.47
C CYS A 148 21.46 -2.74 2.90
N ILE A 149 20.45 -3.61 3.05
CA ILE A 149 20.42 -4.93 2.42
C ILE A 149 20.12 -4.77 0.93
N GLN A 150 21.14 -4.89 0.09
CA GLN A 150 21.05 -4.64 -1.35
C GLN A 150 20.09 -5.60 -2.07
N GLU A 151 19.98 -6.85 -1.59
CA GLU A 151 19.03 -7.83 -2.14
C GLU A 151 17.58 -7.34 -2.03
N TYR A 152 17.18 -6.81 -0.87
CA TYR A 152 15.82 -6.31 -0.66
C TYR A 152 15.54 -5.06 -1.48
N ASN A 153 16.54 -4.20 -1.65
CA ASN A 153 16.44 -3.02 -2.51
C ASN A 153 16.31 -3.40 -4.00
N LYS A 154 16.97 -4.49 -4.43
CA LYS A 154 16.82 -5.01 -5.80
C LYS A 154 15.39 -5.51 -6.04
N VAL A 155 14.87 -6.33 -5.12
CA VAL A 155 13.46 -6.79 -5.19
C VAL A 155 12.48 -5.62 -5.18
N ALA A 156 12.72 -4.60 -4.35
CA ALA A 156 11.90 -3.39 -4.35
C ALA A 156 11.83 -2.70 -5.73
N VAL A 157 12.97 -2.57 -6.42
CA VAL A 157 13.03 -1.96 -7.76
C VAL A 157 12.34 -2.84 -8.80
N GLU A 158 12.58 -4.15 -8.77
CA GLU A 158 11.96 -5.13 -9.68
C GLU A 158 10.44 -5.16 -9.52
N PHE A 159 9.95 -5.28 -8.28
CA PHE A 159 8.52 -5.26 -7.96
C PHE A 159 7.86 -3.93 -8.33
N ASN A 160 8.50 -2.79 -8.08
CA ASN A 160 8.01 -1.48 -8.50
C ASN A 160 7.85 -1.38 -10.02
N GLY A 161 8.78 -1.94 -10.79
CA GLY A 161 8.65 -2.02 -12.25
C GLY A 161 7.44 -2.85 -12.69
N LYS A 162 7.13 -3.96 -12.00
CA LYS A 162 5.94 -4.77 -12.28
C LYS A 162 4.64 -4.03 -11.94
N LEU A 163 4.58 -3.31 -10.81
CA LEU A 163 3.42 -2.50 -10.44
C LEU A 163 3.19 -1.34 -11.42
N GLU A 164 4.26 -0.70 -11.91
CA GLU A 164 4.20 0.33 -12.95
C GLU A 164 3.64 -0.23 -14.27
N GLY A 165 4.06 -1.44 -14.64
CA GLY A 165 3.49 -2.20 -15.76
C GLY A 165 1.99 -2.48 -15.57
N LEU A 166 1.60 -2.99 -14.39
CA LEU A 166 0.20 -3.25 -14.05
C LEU A 166 -0.67 -1.99 -14.16
N VAL A 167 -0.19 -0.84 -13.66
CA VAL A 167 -0.89 0.44 -13.77
C VAL A 167 -1.12 0.80 -15.25
N SER A 168 -0.13 0.57 -16.09
CA SER A 168 -0.22 0.83 -17.54
C SER A 168 -1.23 -0.10 -18.22
N GLU A 169 -1.32 -1.36 -17.80
CA GLU A 169 -2.31 -2.32 -18.28
C GLU A 169 -3.74 -1.94 -17.88
N LEU A 170 -3.96 -1.69 -16.59
CA LEU A 170 -5.29 -1.37 -16.06
C LEU A 170 -5.87 -0.09 -16.66
N LYS A 171 -5.03 0.92 -16.95
CA LYS A 171 -5.47 2.14 -17.65
C LYS A 171 -5.98 1.88 -19.08
N ARG A 172 -5.49 0.84 -19.75
CA ARG A 172 -5.98 0.44 -21.08
C ARG A 172 -7.23 -0.41 -21.00
N GLU A 173 -7.31 -1.27 -19.99
CA GLU A 173 -8.39 -2.25 -19.85
C GLU A 173 -9.66 -1.69 -19.20
N LEU A 174 -9.51 -0.69 -18.32
CA LEU A 174 -10.61 -0.13 -17.51
C LEU A 174 -10.94 1.29 -17.96
N PRO A 175 -12.05 1.50 -18.69
CA PRO A 175 -12.48 2.82 -19.14
C PRO A 175 -12.60 3.81 -18.00
N GLU A 176 -12.29 5.08 -18.26
CA GLU A 176 -12.40 6.20 -17.30
C GLU A 176 -11.50 6.10 -16.06
N LEU A 177 -10.77 4.99 -15.87
CA LEU A 177 -9.85 4.82 -14.76
C LEU A 177 -8.61 5.69 -14.97
N ARG A 178 -8.37 6.60 -14.02
CA ARG A 178 -7.16 7.41 -13.92
C ARG A 178 -6.27 6.80 -12.86
N MET A 179 -5.13 6.28 -13.28
CA MET A 179 -4.12 5.78 -12.36
C MET A 179 -2.80 6.51 -12.48
N LEU A 180 -2.14 6.65 -11.33
CA LEU A 180 -0.77 7.12 -11.18
C LEU A 180 0.04 6.07 -10.41
N PHE A 181 1.19 5.69 -10.92
CA PHE A 181 2.19 4.95 -10.14
C PHE A 181 3.16 5.95 -9.50
N THR A 182 3.24 5.97 -8.17
CA THR A 182 4.10 6.88 -7.42
C THR A 182 5.47 6.24 -7.18
N ARG A 183 6.30 6.21 -8.21
CA ARG A 183 7.68 5.70 -8.16
C ARG A 183 8.59 6.54 -7.26
N SER A 184 8.34 7.84 -7.20
CA SER A 184 9.18 8.82 -6.51
C SER A 184 9.33 8.55 -5.01
N VAL A 185 8.46 7.75 -4.38
CA VAL A 185 8.64 7.34 -2.98
C VAL A 185 9.93 6.57 -2.79
N TYR A 186 10.28 5.63 -3.69
CA TYR A 186 11.55 4.93 -3.60
C TYR A 186 12.71 5.91 -3.71
N ASP A 187 12.72 6.72 -4.76
CA ASP A 187 13.82 7.62 -5.07
C ASP A 187 14.02 8.69 -3.98
N ASN A 188 12.93 9.32 -3.53
CA ASN A 188 13.00 10.36 -2.50
C ASN A 188 13.47 9.78 -1.16
N VAL A 189 12.92 8.64 -0.72
CA VAL A 189 13.34 8.00 0.53
C VAL A 189 14.81 7.59 0.43
N TYR A 190 15.24 7.03 -0.70
CA TYR A 190 16.63 6.65 -0.90
C TYR A 190 17.58 7.85 -0.89
N GLN A 191 17.19 8.98 -1.51
CA GLN A 191 17.97 10.23 -1.48
C GLN A 191 18.08 10.82 -0.08
N ILE A 192 17.00 10.79 0.71
CA ILE A 192 17.02 11.24 2.11
C ILE A 192 18.00 10.40 2.92
N ILE A 193 18.03 9.08 2.71
CA ILE A 193 18.92 8.16 3.42
C ILE A 193 20.39 8.38 3.01
N ARG A 194 20.66 8.61 1.72
CA ARG A 194 22.02 8.81 1.19
C ARG A 194 22.58 10.20 1.45
N SER A 195 21.71 11.20 1.55
CA SER A 195 22.09 12.61 1.66
C SER A 195 21.33 13.35 2.78
N PRO A 196 21.34 12.86 4.03
CA PRO A 196 20.52 13.42 5.11
C PRO A 196 20.82 14.89 5.38
N ALA A 197 22.08 15.33 5.20
CA ALA A 197 22.48 16.72 5.37
C ALA A 197 21.74 17.69 4.43
N ALA A 198 21.31 17.24 3.25
CA ALA A 198 20.53 18.04 2.30
C ALA A 198 19.05 18.19 2.72
N TYR A 199 18.57 17.34 3.63
CA TYR A 199 17.17 17.29 4.09
C TYR A 199 17.01 17.62 5.59
N GLY A 200 18.11 17.98 6.28
CA GLY A 200 18.13 18.36 7.70
C GLY A 200 18.97 17.42 8.57
N LYS A 201 19.72 17.98 9.53
CA LYS A 201 20.61 17.22 10.43
C LYS A 201 19.82 16.59 11.59
N LYS A 202 19.08 15.50 11.31
CA LYS A 202 18.63 14.42 12.23
C LYS A 202 17.41 13.74 11.63
N LEU A 203 17.60 12.71 10.81
CA LEU A 203 16.55 11.72 10.59
C LEU A 203 16.76 10.58 11.59
N HIS A 204 16.01 10.60 12.70
CA HIS A 204 15.67 9.34 13.36
C HIS A 204 14.62 8.69 12.47
N SER A 205 15.06 7.83 11.56
CA SER A 205 14.21 7.18 10.57
C SER A 205 13.14 6.34 11.27
N ALA A 206 11.93 6.88 11.39
CA ALA A 206 10.71 6.12 11.59
C ALA A 206 9.90 6.27 10.29
N PHE A 207 10.25 5.49 9.27
CA PHE A 207 9.39 5.33 8.12
C PHE A 207 8.36 4.28 8.49
N THR A 208 7.16 4.71 8.86
CA THR A 208 6.00 3.82 8.94
C THR A 208 5.56 3.52 7.52
N SER A 209 5.70 2.27 7.09
CA SER A 209 5.08 1.78 5.86
C SER A 209 3.58 1.61 6.07
N GLU A 210 2.81 1.78 5.00
CA GLU A 210 1.37 1.49 4.85
C GLU A 210 0.37 2.61 5.11
N VAL A 211 -0.01 3.21 3.97
CA VAL A 211 -1.10 4.13 3.66
C VAL A 211 -2.17 3.61 2.69
N TRP A 212 -3.41 3.24 3.06
CA TRP A 212 -4.57 3.39 2.14
C TRP A 212 -5.68 4.28 2.69
N PHE A 213 -5.88 5.40 2.00
CA PHE A 213 -6.92 6.38 2.29
C PHE A 213 -7.76 6.69 1.05
N VAL A 214 -9.01 7.04 1.31
CA VAL A 214 -9.88 7.76 0.37
C VAL A 214 -9.81 9.24 0.74
N ILE A 215 -9.28 10.04 -0.16
CA ILE A 215 -9.21 11.51 -0.03
C ILE A 215 -10.16 12.12 -1.05
N LYS A 216 -11.09 12.97 -0.62
CA LYS A 216 -11.97 13.71 -1.53
C LYS A 216 -11.31 14.96 -2.08
#